data_AF-A0A1G3TKS1-F1
#
_entry.id   AF-A0A1G3TKS1-F1
#
_cell.length_a   1.000
_cell.length_b   1.000
_cell.length_c   1.000
_cell.angle_alpha   90.00
_cell.angle_beta   90.00
_cell.angle_gamma   90.00
#
_symmetry.space_group_name_H-M   'P 1'
#
loop_
_entity.id
_entity.type
_entity.pdbx_description
1 polymer ?
#
loop_
_entity_poly.entity_id
_entity_poly.type
_entity_poly.pdbx_seq_one_letter_code
_entity_poly.pdbx_strand_id
1 'polypeptide(L)'
;MAQSYDIPLHDIKPIVEIEEYSLYYFLGFASFALVLVAGVAYLLYMWLKKRNRYNRRKEHFKLLNSLDLSNTKESAYAITLYGATFKDDSPRHKEMYDNLLGRLEAYKYKKEVSSFDSEVIGYIELYKGMMDV
;
A
#
# COMPACT_ATOMS: atom_id res chain seq x y z
N MET A 1 -93.53 -31.70 -21.46
CA MET A 1 -92.35 -32.49 -21.90
C MET A 1 -91.15 -31.58 -21.80
N ALA A 2 -90.18 -31.88 -20.94
CA ALA A 2 -88.95 -31.10 -20.85
C ALA A 2 -87.96 -31.64 -21.89
N GLN A 3 -87.47 -30.77 -22.77
CA GLN A 3 -86.51 -31.12 -23.80
C GLN A 3 -85.10 -31.09 -23.20
N SER A 4 -84.47 -32.26 -23.11
CA SER A 4 -83.08 -32.40 -22.66
C SER A 4 -82.14 -32.09 -23.83
N TYR A 5 -81.27 -31.10 -23.67
CA TYR A 5 -80.21 -30.80 -24.63
C TYR A 5 -78.95 -31.58 -24.24
N ASP A 6 -78.46 -32.40 -25.16
CA ASP A 6 -77.24 -33.20 -25.00
C ASP A 6 -76.05 -32.33 -25.44
N ILE A 7 -75.28 -31.83 -24.47
CA ILE A 7 -74.11 -31.00 -24.74
C ILE A 7 -72.91 -31.95 -24.90
N PRO A 8 -72.23 -31.98 -26.06
CA PRO A 8 -71.09 -32.86 -26.27
C PRO A 8 -69.97 -32.49 -25.29
N LEU A 9 -69.64 -33.42 -24.40
CA LEU A 9 -68.56 -33.27 -23.44
C LEU A 9 -67.22 -33.45 -24.16
N HIS A 10 -66.43 -32.38 -24.26
CA HIS A 10 -65.07 -32.45 -24.75
C HIS A 10 -64.13 -32.83 -23.61
N ASP A 11 -63.30 -33.85 -23.83
CA ASP A 11 -62.36 -34.36 -22.83
C ASP A 11 -61.37 -33.26 -22.42
N ILE A 12 -61.06 -33.21 -21.12
CA ILE A 12 -60.09 -32.25 -20.59
C ILE A 12 -58.68 -32.76 -20.89
N LYS A 13 -57.80 -31.88 -21.39
CA LYS A 13 -56.42 -32.28 -21.66
C LYS A 13 -55.75 -32.79 -20.38
N PRO A 14 -54.91 -33.84 -20.48
CA PRO A 14 -54.15 -34.33 -19.34
C PRO A 14 -53.24 -33.23 -18.80
N ILE A 15 -52.98 -33.25 -17.50
CA ILE A 15 -52.05 -32.34 -16.84
C ILE A 15 -50.66 -32.60 -17.46
N VAL A 16 -50.11 -31.57 -18.09
CA VAL A 16 -48.75 -31.61 -18.63
C VAL A 16 -47.82 -31.11 -17.54
N GLU A 17 -46.85 -31.93 -17.16
CA GLU A 17 -45.79 -31.52 -16.26
C GLU A 17 -44.92 -30.48 -16.97
N ILE A 18 -44.80 -29.29 -16.37
CA ILE A 18 -43.92 -28.23 -16.87
C ILE A 18 -42.70 -28.22 -15.95
N GLU A 19 -41.53 -28.48 -16.53
CA GLU A 19 -40.27 -28.40 -15.80
C GLU A 19 -39.95 -26.93 -15.48
N GLU A 20 -39.78 -26.60 -14.20
CA GLU A 20 -39.46 -25.25 -13.75
C GLU A 20 -38.07 -25.18 -13.07
N TYR A 21 -37.16 -24.43 -13.68
CA TYR A 21 -35.78 -24.27 -13.20
C TYR A 21 -35.47 -22.90 -12.60
N SER A 22 -36.48 -22.05 -12.43
CA SER A 22 -36.36 -20.66 -11.96
C SER A 22 -35.57 -20.54 -10.65
N LEU A 23 -35.81 -21.45 -9.71
CA LEU A 23 -35.08 -21.51 -8.43
C LEU A 23 -33.58 -21.81 -8.62
N TYR A 24 -33.23 -22.72 -9.53
CA TYR A 24 -31.84 -23.08 -9.78
C TYR A 24 -31.08 -21.93 -10.45
N TYR A 25 -31.72 -21.21 -11.38
CA TYR A 25 -31.12 -20.01 -11.97
C TYR A 25 -30.90 -18.91 -10.92
N PHE A 26 -31.87 -18.71 -10.03
CA PHE A 26 -31.72 -17.76 -8.93
C PHE A 26 -30.55 -18.12 -8.01
N LEU A 27 -30.44 -19.38 -7.60
CA LEU A 27 -29.34 -19.85 -6.75
C LEU A 27 -27.98 -19.75 -7.45
N GLY A 28 -27.90 -20.09 -8.75
CA GLY A 28 -26.70 -19.94 -9.55
C GLY A 28 -26.25 -18.48 -9.64
N PHE A 29 -27.18 -17.57 -9.91
CA PHE A 29 -26.88 -16.14 -9.96
C PHE A 29 -26.49 -15.57 -8.59
N ALA A 30 -27.22 -15.94 -7.53
CA ALA A 30 -26.93 -15.49 -6.17
C ALA A 30 -25.55 -15.96 -5.69
N SER A 31 -25.19 -17.22 -5.95
CA SER A 31 -23.87 -17.75 -5.60
C SER A 31 -22.75 -17.07 -6.39
N PHE A 32 -22.94 -16.85 -7.70
CA PHE A 32 -22.00 -16.11 -8.53
C PHE A 32 -21.80 -14.67 -8.05
N ALA A 33 -22.90 -13.96 -7.75
CA ALA A 33 -22.85 -12.62 -7.20
C ALA A 33 -22.10 -12.57 -5.86
N LEU A 34 -22.31 -13.56 -4.99
CA LEU A 34 -21.60 -13.67 -3.71
C LEU A 34 -20.10 -13.85 -3.92
N VAL A 35 -19.68 -14.73 -4.84
CA VAL A 35 -18.26 -14.91 -5.19
C VAL A 35 -17.65 -13.63 -5.73
N LEU A 36 -18.36 -12.89 -6.59
CA LEU A 36 -17.89 -11.60 -7.10
C LEU A 36 -17.70 -10.57 -5.98
N VAL A 37 -18.70 -10.44 -5.09
CA VAL A 37 -18.62 -9.52 -3.95
C VAL A 37 -17.45 -9.88 -3.04
N ALA A 38 -17.29 -11.17 -2.72
CA ALA A 38 -16.16 -11.65 -1.92
C ALA A 38 -14.80 -11.38 -2.60
N GLY A 39 -14.71 -11.59 -3.92
CA GLY A 39 -13.52 -11.27 -4.71
C GLY A 39 -13.17 -9.79 -4.66
N VAL A 40 -14.15 -8.90 -4.87
CA VAL A 40 -13.95 -7.46 -4.78
C VAL A 40 -13.54 -7.05 -3.37
N ALA A 41 -14.22 -7.55 -2.34
CA ALA A 41 -13.87 -7.28 -0.95
C ALA A 41 -12.43 -7.72 -0.61
N TYR A 42 -12.01 -8.90 -1.10
CA TYR A 42 -10.65 -9.40 -0.94
C TYR A 42 -9.61 -8.51 -1.63
N LEU A 43 -9.88 -8.08 -2.87
CA LEU A 43 -8.99 -7.17 -3.60
C LEU A 43 -8.87 -5.81 -2.90
N LEU A 44 -9.99 -5.26 -2.40
CA LEU A 44 -9.99 -4.02 -1.61
C LEU A 44 -9.18 -4.17 -0.32
N TYR A 45 -9.39 -5.26 0.41
CA TYR A 45 -8.59 -5.59 1.60
C TYR A 45 -7.10 -5.65 1.29
N MET A 46 -6.72 -6.36 0.22
CA MET A 46 -5.33 -6.48 -0.19
C MET A 46 -4.74 -5.12 -0.62
N TRP A 47 -5.51 -4.30 -1.33
CA TRP A 47 -5.07 -2.97 -1.75
C TRP A 47 -4.84 -2.04 -0.56
N LEU A 48 -5.77 -2.00 0.40
CA LEU A 48 -5.63 -1.22 1.63
C LEU A 48 -4.42 -1.69 2.45
N LYS A 49 -4.22 -3.01 2.58
CA LYS A 49 -3.06 -3.58 3.27
C LYS A 49 -1.74 -3.23 2.58
N LYS A 50 -1.70 -3.20 1.24
CA LYS A 50 -0.52 -2.78 0.47
C LYS A 50 -0.24 -1.28 0.59
N ARG A 51 -1.28 -0.43 0.56
CA ARG A 51 -1.13 1.03 0.71
C ARG A 51 -0.61 1.41 2.09
N ASN A 52 -0.98 0.66 3.12
CA ASN A 52 -0.52 0.87 4.49
C ASN A 52 0.82 0.16 4.81
N ARG A 53 1.53 -0.36 3.79
CA ARG A 53 2.90 -0.86 3.97
C ARG A 53 3.80 0.34 4.21
N TYR A 54 4.10 0.57 5.48
CA TYR A 54 5.11 1.51 5.94
C TYR A 54 6.41 1.32 5.14
N ASN A 55 6.72 2.29 4.28
CA ASN A 55 7.96 2.29 3.52
C ASN A 55 9.04 3.03 4.33
N ARG A 56 9.84 2.25 5.06
CA ARG A 56 10.94 2.76 5.90
C ARG A 56 11.85 3.72 5.14
N ARG A 57 12.18 3.42 3.88
CA ARG A 57 13.04 4.26 3.04
C ARG A 57 12.39 5.62 2.79
N LYS A 58 11.11 5.63 2.38
CA LYS A 58 10.36 6.87 2.11
C LYS A 58 10.25 7.76 3.34
N GLU A 59 10.06 7.16 4.51
CA GLU A 59 10.00 7.91 5.75
C GLU A 59 11.35 8.49 6.16
N HIS A 60 12.41 7.67 6.13
CA HIS A 60 13.76 8.15 6.47
C HIS A 60 14.23 9.25 5.52
N PHE A 61 13.91 9.16 4.22
CA PHE A 61 14.18 10.22 3.26
C PHE A 61 13.40 11.50 3.57
N LYS A 62 12.11 11.38 3.95
CA LYS A 62 11.31 12.53 4.37
C LYS A 62 11.91 13.19 5.63
N LEU A 63 12.29 12.38 6.62
CA LEU A 63 12.89 12.86 7.86
C LEU A 63 14.20 13.62 7.59
N LEU A 64 15.10 13.05 6.78
CA LEU A 64 16.35 13.69 6.35
C LEU A 64 16.15 15.05 5.69
N ASN A 65 15.10 15.20 4.88
CA ASN A 65 14.78 16.47 4.21
C ASN A 65 14.12 17.50 5.13
N SER A 66 13.50 17.06 6.21
CA SER A 66 12.86 17.95 7.20
C SER A 66 13.80 18.37 8.35
N LEU A 67 15.05 17.91 8.36
CA LEU A 67 15.99 18.24 9.43
C LEU A 67 16.37 19.72 9.41
N ASP A 68 16.36 20.34 10.60
CA ASP A 68 16.91 21.66 10.81
C ASP A 68 18.42 21.58 11.06
N LEU A 69 19.19 21.99 10.06
CA LEU A 69 20.66 21.99 10.13
C LEU A 69 21.22 23.01 11.13
N SER A 70 20.40 23.93 11.67
CA SER A 70 20.82 24.83 12.76
C SER A 70 21.06 24.07 14.06
N ASN A 71 20.26 23.03 14.33
CA ASN A 71 20.45 22.13 15.47
C ASN A 71 21.48 21.05 15.11
N THR A 72 22.73 21.47 15.13
CA THR A 72 23.85 20.71 14.54
C THR A 72 24.02 19.32 15.17
N LYS A 73 23.95 19.23 16.50
CA LYS A 73 24.12 17.96 17.23
C LYS A 73 23.02 16.96 16.89
N GLU A 74 21.77 17.39 17.00
CA GLU A 74 20.61 16.54 16.74
C GLU A 74 20.59 16.09 15.28
N SER A 75 20.84 17.02 14.36
CA SER A 75 20.95 16.74 12.93
C SER A 75 22.10 15.77 12.63
N ALA A 76 23.26 15.88 13.28
CA ALA A 76 24.37 14.93 13.07
C ALA A 76 24.00 13.49 13.48
N TYR A 77 23.28 13.32 14.60
CA TYR A 77 22.75 12.01 15.01
C TYR A 77 21.67 11.51 14.05
N ALA A 78 20.72 12.36 13.68
CA ALA A 78 19.63 12.01 12.79
C ALA A 78 20.12 11.62 11.39
N ILE A 79 21.05 12.38 10.82
CA ILE A 79 21.65 12.10 9.51
C ILE A 79 22.39 10.75 9.54
N THR A 80 23.15 10.47 10.61
CA THR A 80 23.79 9.17 10.79
C THR A 80 22.75 8.05 10.80
N LEU A 81 21.70 8.20 11.61
CA LEU A 81 20.69 7.14 11.82
C LEU A 81 19.88 6.86 10.55
N TYR A 82 19.30 7.89 9.94
CA TYR A 82 18.42 7.73 8.79
C TYR A 82 19.21 7.50 7.51
N GLY A 83 20.37 8.13 7.36
CA GLY A 83 21.27 7.96 6.22
C GLY A 83 21.80 6.55 6.07
N ALA A 84 21.96 5.80 7.17
CA ALA A 84 22.38 4.39 7.14
C ALA A 84 21.45 3.48 6.33
N THR A 85 20.21 3.90 6.08
CA THR A 85 19.23 3.12 5.31
C THR A 85 19.56 3.02 3.83
N PHE A 86 20.35 3.95 3.31
CA PHE A 86 20.69 4.06 1.88
C PHE A 86 22.14 3.66 1.58
N LYS A 87 22.94 3.35 2.62
CA LYS A 87 24.38 3.10 2.47
C LYS A 87 24.68 1.93 1.54
N ASP A 88 23.81 0.91 1.52
CA ASP A 88 24.02 -0.34 0.79
C ASP A 88 23.37 -0.33 -0.61
N ASP A 89 22.82 0.80 -1.07
CA ASP A 89 22.19 0.91 -2.40
C ASP A 89 23.21 0.75 -3.53
N SER A 90 24.48 1.11 -3.31
CA SER A 90 25.61 0.84 -4.21
C SER A 90 26.96 1.03 -3.51
N PRO A 91 28.08 0.53 -4.07
CA PRO A 91 29.42 0.81 -3.53
C PRO A 91 29.71 2.30 -3.35
N ARG A 92 29.24 3.14 -4.27
CA ARG A 92 29.39 4.60 -4.22
C ARG A 92 28.60 5.24 -3.08
N HIS A 93 27.41 4.71 -2.77
CA HIS A 93 26.62 5.19 -1.62
C HIS A 93 27.32 4.88 -0.30
N LYS A 94 27.88 3.68 -0.18
CA LYS A 94 28.62 3.26 0.99
C LYS A 94 29.83 4.16 1.24
N GLU A 95 30.65 4.38 0.22
CA GLU A 95 31.82 5.26 0.30
C GLU A 95 31.43 6.70 0.71
N MET A 96 30.38 7.25 0.09
CA MET A 96 29.88 8.58 0.44
C MET A 96 29.36 8.65 1.87
N TYR A 97 28.61 7.64 2.30
CA TYR A 97 28.09 7.56 3.66
C TYR A 97 29.21 7.47 4.70
N ASP A 98 30.23 6.64 4.46
CA ASP A 98 31.36 6.47 5.36
C ASP A 98 32.20 7.78 5.44
N ASN A 99 32.36 8.49 4.32
CA ASN A 99 32.99 9.82 4.30
C ASN A 99 32.19 10.85 5.12
N LEU A 100 30.87 10.90 4.90
CA LEU A 100 29.98 11.78 5.64
C LEU A 100 29.99 11.46 7.15
N LEU A 101 30.02 10.17 7.51
CA LEU A 101 30.04 9.73 8.90
C LEU A 101 31.26 10.27 9.64
N GLY A 102 32.45 10.15 9.06
CA GLY A 102 33.69 10.67 9.66
C GLY A 102 33.63 12.19 9.90
N ARG A 103 32.97 12.93 9.00
CA ARG A 103 32.78 14.39 9.15
C ARG A 103 31.78 14.73 10.26
N LEU A 104 30.71 13.95 10.37
CA LEU A 104 29.67 14.15 11.38
C LEU A 104 30.15 13.82 12.80
N GLU A 105 31.19 13.00 12.98
CA GLU A 105 31.72 12.64 14.30
C GLU A 105 32.15 13.87 15.13
N ALA A 106 32.72 14.90 14.49
CA ALA A 106 33.17 16.10 15.17
C ALA A 106 32.03 16.88 15.89
N TYR A 107 30.81 16.71 15.40
CA TYR A 107 29.59 17.34 15.90
C TYR A 107 28.76 16.41 16.79
N LYS A 108 29.24 15.17 17.00
CA LYS A 108 28.63 14.19 17.90
C LYS A 108 29.39 14.19 19.23
N TYR A 109 28.72 13.79 20.29
CA TYR A 109 29.30 13.57 21.63
C TYR A 109 29.73 14.80 22.46
N LYS A 110 30.05 15.96 21.87
CA LYS A 110 30.35 17.18 22.65
C LYS A 110 29.07 17.79 23.25
N LYS A 111 29.20 18.46 24.41
CA LYS A 111 28.06 19.13 25.07
C LYS A 111 27.56 20.31 24.22
N GLU A 112 28.48 21.20 23.87
CA GLU A 112 28.29 22.30 22.94
C GLU A 112 29.04 21.99 21.64
N VAL A 113 28.43 22.28 20.50
CA VAL A 113 29.01 22.09 19.17
C VAL A 113 28.84 23.34 18.33
N SER A 114 29.84 23.62 17.50
CA SER A 114 29.74 24.66 16.48
C SER A 114 28.70 24.29 15.43
N SER A 115 28.23 25.28 14.68
CA SER A 115 27.43 25.05 13.47
C SER A 115 28.17 24.15 12.47
N PHE A 116 27.43 23.45 11.61
CA PHE A 116 28.05 22.75 10.48
C PHE A 116 28.87 23.70 9.62
N ASP A 117 30.05 23.24 9.23
CA ASP A 117 30.85 23.93 8.21
C ASP A 117 30.17 23.80 6.84
N SER A 118 30.38 24.78 5.97
CA SER A 118 29.79 24.78 4.62
C SER A 118 30.16 23.55 3.80
N GLU A 119 31.36 23.01 4.02
CA GLU A 119 31.80 21.75 3.43
C GLU A 119 30.90 20.58 3.86
N VAL A 120 30.64 20.45 5.17
CA VAL A 120 29.82 19.35 5.71
C VAL A 120 28.38 19.44 5.22
N ILE A 121 27.82 20.65 5.15
CA ILE A 121 26.50 20.89 4.54
C ILE A 121 26.50 20.41 3.08
N GLY A 122 27.54 20.74 2.31
CA GLY A 122 27.69 20.28 0.93
C GLY A 122 27.68 18.74 0.80
N TYR A 123 28.39 18.04 1.69
CA TYR A 123 28.39 16.57 1.73
C TYR A 123 27.02 15.99 2.13
N ILE A 124 26.32 16.62 3.08
CA ILE A 124 24.97 16.21 3.47
C ILE A 124 24.01 16.29 2.28
N GLU A 125 23.99 17.43 1.58
CA GLU A 125 23.11 17.65 0.44
C GLU A 125 23.48 16.74 -0.74
N LEU A 126 24.77 16.53 -1.00
CA LEU A 126 25.22 15.62 -2.04
C LEU A 126 24.80 14.17 -1.75
N TYR A 127 24.93 13.71 -0.50
CA TYR A 127 24.48 12.37 -0.11
C TYR A 127 22.96 12.22 -0.22
N LYS A 128 22.18 13.24 0.20
CA LYS A 128 20.71 13.25 -0.01
C LYS A 128 20.34 13.15 -1.49
N GLY A 129 21.03 13.88 -2.35
CA GLY A 129 20.79 13.86 -3.81
C GLY A 129 21.11 12.54 -4.49
N MET A 130 21.87 11.64 -3.84
CA MET A 130 22.13 10.30 -4.35
C MET A 130 20.99 9.32 -4.05
N MET A 131 20.16 9.58 -3.03
CA MET A 131 19.10 8.68 -2.59
C MET A 131 17.92 8.71 -3.56
N ASP A 132 17.49 7.53 -4.02
CA ASP A 132 16.30 7.34 -4.86
C ASP A 132 15.26 6.47 -4.13
N VAL A 133 14.03 6.99 -3.97
CA VAL A 133 13.00 6.49 -3.02
C VAL A 133 11.56 6.55 -3.52
#